data_AF-A0A3S0ERE6-F1
#
_entry.id   AF-A0A3S0ERE6-F1
#
_cell.length_a   1.000
_cell.length_b   1.000
_cell.length_c   1.000
_cell.angle_alpha   90.00
_cell.angle_beta   90.00
_cell.angle_gamma   90.00
#
_symmetry.space_group_name_H-M   'P 1'
#
loop_
_entity.id
_entity.type
_entity.pdbx_description
1 polymer ?
#
loop_
_entity_poly.entity_id
_entity_poly.type
_entity_poly.pdbx_seq_one_letter_code
_entity_poly.pdbx_strand_id
1 'polypeptide(L)'
;MAAARLGRRWRDRPRAVRERQAAQEGRDGRAASSAVDRAAWTHQPKAWEPIFSFAEGDDEDTEYADAEDWAAGFLIAVELAPEAWAPWFDGPDTAALLAPIAALGAEDGPLAEATAEARDAASRAIPDAMLALWERRQPR
;
A
#
# COMPACT_ATOMS: atom_id res chain seq x y z
N MET A 1 -21.96 1.87 -32.90
CA MET A 1 -21.39 3.14 -33.41
C MET A 1 -21.70 4.32 -32.48
N ALA A 2 -21.11 4.39 -31.28
CA ALA A 2 -21.32 5.52 -30.36
C ALA A 2 -20.07 5.99 -29.59
N ALA A 3 -18.86 5.59 -29.99
CA ALA A 3 -17.62 5.99 -29.31
C ALA A 3 -16.84 7.14 -29.99
N ALA A 4 -17.23 7.57 -31.19
CA ALA A 4 -16.39 8.46 -32.01
C ALA A 4 -16.67 9.98 -31.88
N ARG A 5 -17.67 10.41 -31.08
CA ARG A 5 -18.08 11.82 -31.01
C ARG A 5 -17.54 12.61 -29.81
N LEU A 6 -16.86 11.97 -28.85
CA LEU A 6 -16.33 12.65 -27.65
C LEU A 6 -14.85 13.08 -27.78
N GLY A 7 -14.06 12.45 -28.66
CA GLY A 7 -12.60 12.68 -28.72
C GLY A 7 -12.14 14.00 -29.38
N ARG A 8 -12.97 14.64 -30.20
CA ARG A 8 -12.60 15.91 -30.87
C ARG A 8 -12.73 17.14 -29.96
N ARG A 9 -13.67 17.11 -29.00
CA ARG A 9 -13.99 18.27 -28.14
C ARG A 9 -12.95 18.55 -27.04
N TRP A 10 -12.05 17.61 -26.77
CA TRP A 10 -11.04 17.70 -25.73
C TRP A 10 -9.76 18.37 -26.22
N ARG A 11 -9.27 18.02 -27.41
CA ARG A 11 -8.01 18.55 -27.98
C ARG A 11 -8.08 20.05 -28.30
N ASP A 12 -9.27 20.57 -28.59
CA ASP A 12 -9.50 21.98 -28.93
C ASP A 12 -9.57 22.90 -27.70
N ARG A 13 -9.57 22.34 -26.47
CA ARG A 13 -9.59 23.16 -25.26
C ARG A 13 -8.23 23.82 -25.02
N PRO A 14 -8.18 25.04 -24.47
CA PRO A 14 -6.93 25.65 -24.03
C PRO A 14 -6.15 24.69 -23.12
N ARG A 15 -4.85 24.57 -23.34
CA ARG A 15 -3.96 23.64 -22.62
C ARG A 15 -4.11 23.76 -21.10
N ALA A 16 -4.18 24.99 -20.59
CA ALA A 16 -4.37 25.26 -19.16
C ALA A 16 -5.69 24.71 -18.59
N VAL A 17 -6.76 24.65 -19.38
CA VAL A 17 -8.05 24.07 -18.96
C VAL A 17 -7.96 22.54 -18.89
N ARG A 18 -7.24 21.92 -19.84
CA ARG A 18 -6.99 20.47 -19.83
C ARG A 18 -6.12 20.06 -18.64
N GLU A 19 -5.05 20.79 -18.37
CA GLU A 19 -4.13 20.50 -17.27
C GLU A 19 -4.81 20.65 -15.90
N ARG A 20 -5.63 21.70 -15.71
CA ARG A 20 -6.42 21.87 -14.47
C ARG A 20 -7.43 20.76 -14.28
N GLN A 21 -8.10 20.34 -15.34
CA GLN A 21 -9.10 19.27 -15.28
C GLN A 21 -8.46 17.90 -15.03
N ALA A 22 -7.34 17.57 -15.69
CA ALA A 22 -6.60 16.33 -15.42
C ALA A 22 -6.03 16.31 -13.98
N ALA A 23 -5.56 17.45 -13.47
CA ALA A 23 -5.11 17.59 -12.08
C ALA A 23 -6.26 17.52 -11.06
N GLN A 24 -7.48 17.87 -11.46
CA GLN A 24 -8.68 17.72 -10.65
C GLN A 24 -9.14 16.27 -10.64
N GLU A 25 -9.25 15.63 -11.81
CA GLU A 25 -9.61 14.22 -11.96
C GLU A 25 -8.62 13.30 -11.23
N GLY A 26 -7.31 13.60 -11.28
CA GLY A 26 -6.29 12.87 -10.51
C GLY A 26 -6.33 13.13 -8.99
N ARG A 27 -6.86 14.27 -8.55
CA ARG A 27 -7.12 14.54 -7.13
C ARG A 27 -8.39 13.84 -6.66
N ASP A 28 -9.44 13.88 -7.46
CA ASP A 28 -10.72 13.23 -7.18
C ASP A 28 -10.56 11.71 -7.16
N GLY A 29 -9.74 11.13 -8.05
CA GLY A 29 -9.39 9.71 -8.03
C GLY A 29 -8.63 9.29 -6.78
N ARG A 30 -7.64 10.08 -6.33
CA ARG A 30 -6.93 9.83 -5.06
C ARG A 30 -7.84 10.00 -3.84
N ALA A 31 -8.68 11.02 -3.83
CA ALA A 31 -9.64 11.26 -2.75
C ALA A 31 -10.67 10.12 -2.66
N ALA A 32 -11.19 9.65 -3.80
CA ALA A 32 -12.09 8.51 -3.86
C ALA A 32 -11.43 7.22 -3.36
N SER A 33 -10.18 6.93 -3.75
CA SER A 33 -9.41 5.78 -3.23
C SER A 33 -9.26 5.88 -1.71
N SER A 34 -8.81 7.04 -1.20
CA SER A 34 -8.61 7.24 0.26
C SER A 34 -9.92 7.18 1.07
N ALA A 35 -11.05 7.52 0.46
CA ALA A 35 -12.36 7.42 1.08
C ALA A 35 -12.89 5.98 1.10
N VAL A 36 -12.62 5.20 0.06
CA VAL A 36 -12.92 3.75 0.01
C VAL A 36 -12.07 3.01 1.05
N ASP A 37 -10.78 3.33 1.15
CA ASP A 37 -9.90 2.75 2.18
C ASP A 37 -10.37 3.12 3.58
N ARG A 38 -10.67 4.40 3.84
CA ARG A 38 -11.22 4.80 5.15
C ARG A 38 -12.55 4.09 5.47
N ALA A 39 -13.44 3.93 4.49
CA ALA A 39 -14.72 3.26 4.66
C ALA A 39 -14.56 1.75 4.93
N ALA A 40 -13.66 1.08 4.21
CA ALA A 40 -13.31 -0.31 4.43
C ALA A 40 -12.80 -0.52 5.84
N TRP A 41 -11.80 0.24 6.28
CA TRP A 41 -11.26 0.13 7.63
C TRP A 41 -12.28 0.43 8.72
N THR A 42 -13.27 1.30 8.49
CA THR A 42 -14.27 1.68 9.50
C THR A 42 -15.50 0.77 9.56
N HIS A 43 -15.91 0.16 8.45
CA HIS A 43 -17.16 -0.62 8.37
C HIS A 43 -16.93 -2.11 8.08
N GLN A 44 -15.85 -2.44 7.38
CA GLN A 44 -15.50 -3.82 6.99
C GLN A 44 -13.97 -4.01 7.01
N PRO A 45 -13.31 -3.83 8.17
CA PRO A 45 -11.85 -3.88 8.26
C PRO A 45 -11.29 -5.18 7.69
N LYS A 46 -11.98 -6.32 7.90
CA LYS A 46 -11.59 -7.63 7.37
C LYS A 46 -11.67 -7.76 5.83
N ALA A 47 -12.25 -6.79 5.13
CA ALA A 47 -12.30 -6.75 3.67
C ALA A 47 -11.21 -5.84 3.08
N TRP A 48 -10.36 -5.24 3.91
CA TRP A 48 -9.23 -4.48 3.43
C TRP A 48 -8.10 -5.42 2.98
N GLU A 49 -7.57 -5.15 1.79
CA GLU A 49 -6.44 -5.86 1.20
C GLU A 49 -5.44 -4.82 0.64
N PRO A 50 -4.16 -4.88 0.99
CA PRO A 50 -3.13 -4.08 0.34
C PRO A 50 -2.88 -4.60 -1.09
N ILE A 51 -2.40 -3.71 -1.97
CA ILE A 51 -2.01 -4.06 -3.33
C ILE A 51 -0.52 -4.40 -3.32
N PHE A 52 -0.20 -5.67 -3.53
CA PHE A 52 1.16 -6.18 -3.67
C PHE A 52 1.44 -6.55 -5.13
N SER A 53 2.72 -6.51 -5.51
CA SER A 53 3.19 -7.10 -6.77
C SER A 53 3.32 -8.61 -6.63
N PHE A 54 3.55 -9.27 -7.76
CA PHE A 54 4.05 -10.63 -7.81
C PHE A 54 5.41 -10.62 -8.50
N ALA A 55 6.32 -11.46 -8.03
CA ALA A 55 7.66 -11.62 -8.57
C ALA A 55 7.96 -13.09 -8.88
N GLU A 56 8.83 -13.32 -9.85
CA GLU A 56 9.34 -14.64 -10.20
C GLU A 56 10.48 -15.02 -9.24
N GLY A 57 10.48 -16.27 -8.78
CA GLY A 57 11.55 -16.85 -7.98
C GLY A 57 12.70 -17.38 -8.85
N ASP A 58 13.66 -18.05 -8.21
CA ASP A 58 14.84 -18.59 -8.91
C ASP A 58 14.48 -19.68 -9.95
N ASP A 59 13.36 -20.36 -9.75
CA ASP A 59 12.80 -21.35 -10.68
C ASP A 59 11.67 -20.72 -11.52
N GLU A 60 11.62 -21.02 -12.83
CA GLU A 60 10.63 -20.48 -13.79
C GLU A 60 9.16 -20.70 -13.40
N ASP A 61 8.87 -21.68 -12.53
CA ASP A 61 7.51 -21.99 -12.05
C ASP A 61 7.18 -21.35 -10.68
N THR A 62 8.11 -20.63 -10.06
CA THR A 62 7.90 -20.02 -8.74
C THR A 62 7.44 -18.58 -8.92
N GLU A 63 6.21 -18.28 -8.52
CA GLU A 63 5.68 -16.91 -8.39
C GLU A 63 5.34 -16.65 -6.93
N TYR A 64 5.71 -15.49 -6.40
CA TYR A 64 5.43 -15.12 -5.02
C TYR A 64 4.88 -13.70 -4.88
N ALA A 65 4.11 -13.49 -3.81
CA ALA A 65 3.64 -12.16 -3.45
C ALA A 65 4.80 -11.32 -2.94
N ASP A 66 4.96 -10.14 -3.52
CA ASP A 66 6.05 -9.22 -3.22
C ASP A 66 5.50 -7.89 -2.69
N ALA A 67 5.75 -7.64 -1.41
CA ALA A 67 5.31 -6.45 -0.72
C ALA A 67 6.43 -5.42 -0.48
N GLU A 68 7.62 -5.57 -1.06
CA GLU A 68 8.76 -4.67 -0.80
C GLU A 68 8.45 -3.21 -1.05
N ASP A 69 7.95 -2.87 -2.25
CA ASP A 69 7.58 -1.49 -2.60
C ASP A 69 6.53 -0.91 -1.66
N TRP A 70 5.56 -1.73 -1.26
CA TRP A 70 4.52 -1.33 -0.32
C TRP A 70 5.10 -1.09 1.08
N ALA A 71 5.96 -1.98 1.55
CA ALA A 71 6.60 -1.90 2.85
C ALA A 71 7.57 -0.71 2.93
N ALA A 72 8.34 -0.46 1.88
CA ALA A 72 9.19 0.72 1.76
C ALA A 72 8.36 2.02 1.82
N GLY A 73 7.25 2.08 1.07
CA GLY A 73 6.30 3.19 1.12
C GLY A 73 5.71 3.41 2.52
N PHE A 74 5.44 2.33 3.26
CA PHE A 74 4.99 2.40 4.65
C PHE A 74 6.06 3.00 5.57
N LEU A 75 7.32 2.55 5.47
CA LEU A 75 8.41 3.07 6.29
C LEU A 75 8.69 4.56 6.01
N ILE A 76 8.62 4.98 4.75
CA ILE A 76 8.68 6.41 4.39
C ILE A 76 7.54 7.19 5.08
N ALA A 77 6.33 6.64 5.17
CA ALA A 77 5.23 7.28 5.86
C ALA A 77 5.43 7.31 7.39
N VAL A 78 6.08 6.30 7.98
CA VAL A 78 6.46 6.26 9.40
C VAL A 78 7.45 7.39 9.71
N GLU A 79 8.42 7.64 8.84
CA GLU A 79 9.43 8.70 8.99
C GLU A 79 8.81 10.11 9.01
N LEU A 80 7.60 10.30 8.50
CA LEU A 80 6.89 11.58 8.59
C LEU A 80 6.38 11.91 10.00
N ALA A 81 6.29 10.91 10.90
CA ALA A 81 5.79 11.07 12.26
C ALA A 81 6.44 10.06 13.23
N PRO A 82 7.77 10.08 13.41
CA PRO A 82 8.50 9.03 14.13
C PRO A 82 8.06 8.92 15.59
N GLU A 83 7.74 10.04 16.26
CA GLU A 83 7.29 10.03 17.66
C GLU A 83 5.91 9.36 17.83
N ALA A 84 5.05 9.43 16.81
CA ALA A 84 3.75 8.78 16.84
C ALA A 84 3.84 7.26 16.64
N TRP A 85 4.90 6.80 15.94
CA TRP A 85 5.12 5.40 15.60
C TRP A 85 6.06 4.68 16.55
N ALA A 86 6.98 5.38 17.24
CA ALA A 86 7.94 4.77 18.16
C ALA A 86 7.31 3.79 19.17
N PRO A 87 6.18 4.12 19.86
CA PRO A 87 5.57 3.18 20.81
C PRO A 87 5.11 1.85 20.18
N TRP A 88 4.81 1.85 18.87
CA TRP A 88 4.39 0.65 18.15
C TRP A 88 5.58 -0.23 17.77
N PHE A 89 6.71 0.38 17.40
CA PHE A 89 7.95 -0.35 17.11
C PHE A 89 8.67 -0.82 18.38
N ASP A 90 8.48 -0.13 19.51
CA ASP A 90 9.11 -0.49 20.79
C ASP A 90 8.29 -1.50 21.61
N GLY A 91 6.98 -1.58 21.36
CA GLY A 91 6.08 -2.49 22.08
C GLY A 91 6.29 -3.95 21.66
N PRO A 92 6.51 -4.91 22.58
CA PRO A 92 6.87 -6.29 22.22
C PRO A 92 5.83 -6.98 21.32
N ASP A 93 4.54 -6.75 21.57
CA ASP A 93 3.45 -7.33 20.79
C ASP A 93 3.26 -6.64 19.43
N THR A 94 3.55 -5.35 19.33
CA THR A 94 3.32 -4.54 18.12
C THR A 94 4.53 -4.51 17.20
N ALA A 95 5.74 -4.60 17.77
CA ALA A 95 6.99 -4.77 17.06
C ALA A 95 6.98 -6.05 16.23
N ALA A 96 6.48 -7.15 16.81
CA ALA A 96 6.34 -8.43 16.10
C ALA A 96 5.40 -8.33 14.90
N LEU A 97 4.33 -7.51 14.99
CA LEU A 97 3.41 -7.25 13.88
C LEU A 97 4.07 -6.41 12.77
N LEU A 98 4.95 -5.47 13.15
CA LEU A 98 5.66 -4.60 12.20
C LEU A 98 6.92 -5.23 11.62
N ALA A 99 7.40 -6.35 12.17
CA ALA A 99 8.64 -7.00 11.77
C ALA A 99 8.68 -7.37 10.26
N PRO A 100 7.63 -7.92 9.63
CA PRO A 100 7.65 -8.18 8.19
C PRO A 100 7.80 -6.91 7.34
N ILE A 101 7.16 -5.82 7.75
CA ILE A 101 7.25 -4.52 7.08
C ILE A 101 8.68 -3.95 7.19
N ALA A 102 9.26 -4.00 8.40
CA ALA A 102 10.64 -3.58 8.61
C ALA A 102 11.64 -4.47 7.84
N ALA A 103 11.35 -5.76 7.70
CA ALA A 103 12.23 -6.71 7.04
C ALA A 103 12.24 -6.59 5.52
N LEU A 104 11.10 -6.24 4.90
CA LEU A 104 10.93 -6.08 3.45
C LEU A 104 11.16 -4.63 2.98
N GLY A 105 10.81 -3.64 3.80
CA GLY A 105 10.80 -2.24 3.37
C GLY A 105 12.14 -1.51 3.50
N ALA A 106 13.10 -2.09 4.20
CA ALA A 106 14.44 -1.52 4.37
C ALA A 106 15.37 -1.98 3.24
N GLU A 107 16.17 -1.07 2.68
CA GLU A 107 17.09 -1.34 1.56
C GLU A 107 18.01 -2.54 1.83
N ASP A 108 18.58 -2.61 3.03
CA ASP A 108 19.40 -3.74 3.50
C ASP A 108 18.65 -4.56 4.59
N GLY A 109 17.35 -4.72 4.42
CA GLY A 109 16.50 -5.45 5.35
C GLY A 109 16.88 -6.93 5.47
N PRO A 110 16.56 -7.61 6.59
CA PRO A 110 16.80 -9.03 6.80
C PRO A 110 16.28 -9.98 5.70
N LEU A 111 15.35 -9.54 4.84
CA LEU A 111 14.79 -10.33 3.75
C LEU A 111 15.24 -9.90 2.34
N ALA A 112 16.14 -8.91 2.22
CA ALA A 112 16.63 -8.44 0.92
C ALA A 112 17.20 -9.59 0.06
N GLU A 113 17.97 -10.49 0.69
CA GLU A 113 18.60 -11.65 0.02
C GLU A 113 17.98 -12.99 0.47
N ALA A 114 16.76 -12.97 1.01
CA ALA A 114 16.09 -14.18 1.46
C ALA A 114 15.42 -14.92 0.30
N THR A 115 15.04 -16.18 0.54
CA THR A 115 14.36 -17.02 -0.46
C THR A 115 12.99 -16.44 -0.83
N ALA A 116 12.52 -16.75 -2.04
CA ALA A 116 11.17 -16.42 -2.50
C ALA A 116 10.09 -16.85 -1.49
N GLU A 117 10.22 -18.05 -0.89
CA GLU A 117 9.30 -18.55 0.13
C GLU A 117 9.26 -17.66 1.39
N ALA A 118 10.41 -17.19 1.86
CA ALA A 118 10.48 -16.32 3.03
C ALA A 118 9.88 -14.93 2.74
N ARG A 119 10.15 -14.39 1.55
CA ARG A 119 9.58 -13.12 1.07
C ARG A 119 8.07 -13.21 0.87
N ASP A 120 7.58 -14.31 0.30
CA ASP A 120 6.14 -14.60 0.16
C ASP A 120 5.44 -14.63 1.51
N ALA A 121 5.98 -15.41 2.46
CA ALA A 121 5.42 -15.55 3.78
C ALA A 121 5.37 -14.22 4.54
N ALA A 122 6.44 -13.42 4.47
CA ALA A 122 6.48 -12.09 5.06
C ALA A 122 5.46 -11.14 4.42
N SER A 123 5.37 -11.13 3.08
CA SER A 123 4.41 -10.30 2.35
C SER A 123 2.97 -10.66 2.72
N ARG A 124 2.64 -11.94 2.77
CA ARG A 124 1.29 -12.44 3.14
C ARG A 124 0.93 -12.22 4.61
N ALA A 125 1.90 -11.99 5.49
CA ALA A 125 1.64 -11.69 6.89
C ALA A 125 1.22 -10.22 7.13
N ILE A 126 1.58 -9.30 6.22
CA ILE A 126 1.34 -7.86 6.38
C ILE A 126 -0.16 -7.51 6.53
N PRO A 127 -1.10 -8.05 5.72
CA PRO A 127 -2.52 -7.72 5.85
C PRO A 127 -3.07 -7.99 7.25
N ASP A 128 -2.82 -9.20 7.78
CA ASP A 128 -3.28 -9.59 9.12
C ASP A 128 -2.61 -8.76 10.22
N ALA A 129 -1.32 -8.45 10.07
CA ALA A 129 -0.61 -7.59 11.00
C ALA A 129 -1.22 -6.18 11.08
N MET A 130 -1.56 -5.60 9.94
CA MET A 130 -2.18 -4.28 9.85
C MET A 130 -3.59 -4.27 10.45
N LEU A 131 -4.37 -5.33 10.27
CA LEU A 131 -5.67 -5.49 10.94
C LEU A 131 -5.52 -5.62 12.46
N ALA A 132 -4.54 -6.39 12.93
CA ALA A 132 -4.26 -6.51 14.37
C ALA A 132 -3.82 -5.17 15.00
N LEU A 133 -3.02 -4.37 14.29
CA LEU A 133 -2.66 -3.02 14.72
C LEU A 133 -3.88 -2.08 14.76
N TRP A 134 -4.78 -2.20 13.79
CA TRP A 134 -6.01 -1.42 13.76
C TRP A 134 -6.92 -1.68 14.96
N GLU A 135 -7.14 -2.95 15.27
CA GLU A 135 -8.00 -3.39 16.37
C GLU A 135 -7.47 -2.84 17.71
N ARG A 136 -6.14 -2.82 17.88
CA ARG A 136 -5.47 -2.25 19.06
C ARG A 136 -5.62 -0.74 19.17
N ARG A 137 -5.73 -0.03 18.04
CA ARG A 137 -5.93 1.42 18.02
C ARG A 137 -7.36 1.84 18.38
N GLN A 138 -8.34 0.96 18.22
CA GLN A 138 -9.73 1.32 18.50
C GLN A 138 -9.92 1.69 19.98
N PRO A 139 -10.65 2.78 20.28
CA PRO A 139 -11.04 3.08 21.65
C PRO A 139 -11.87 1.91 22.19
N ARG A 140 -11.48 1.39 23.35
CA ARG A 140 -12.24 0.36 24.08
C ARG A 140 -13.51 0.92 24.70
#